data_AF-A5HHE7-F1
#
_entry.id   AF-A5HHE7-F1
#
_cell.length_a   1.000
_cell.length_b   1.000
_cell.length_c   1.000
_cell.angle_alpha   90.00
_cell.angle_beta   90.00
_cell.angle_gamma   90.00
#
_symmetry.space_group_name_H-M   'P 1'
#
loop_
_entity.id
_entity.type
_entity.pdbx_description
1 polymer ?
#
loop_
_entity_poly.entity_id
_entity_poly.type
_entity_poly.pdbx_seq_one_letter_code
_entity_poly.pdbx_strand_id
1 'polypeptide(L)' 'ARPSQYSCSRTTVDCNSRSLASVPAGIPTTTQVLGLSSNQITKLEPGVFDSLATL' A
#
# COMPACT_ATOMS: atom_id res chain seq x y z
N ALA A 1 20.56 28.25 -3.55
CA ALA A 1 20.54 26.77 -3.66
C ALA A 1 20.06 26.22 -2.31
N ARG A 2 18.84 25.68 -2.24
CA ARG A 2 18.29 25.10 -1.00
C ARG A 2 18.61 23.60 -1.04
N PRO A 3 19.46 23.08 -0.15
CA PRO A 3 19.86 21.69 -0.21
C PRO A 3 18.69 20.82 0.22
N SER A 4 18.33 19.87 -0.65
CA SER A 4 17.97 18.53 -0.19
C SER A 4 16.90 18.49 0.91
N GLN A 5 15.68 18.99 0.66
CA GLN A 5 14.53 18.39 1.32
C GLN A 5 14.29 17.04 0.64
N TYR A 6 15.07 16.07 1.12
CA TYR A 6 14.92 14.64 0.96
C TYR A 6 13.62 14.25 0.27
N SER A 7 13.76 13.82 -0.99
CA SER A 7 12.82 12.99 -1.71
C SER A 7 12.52 11.73 -0.89
N CYS A 8 11.75 11.84 0.18
CA CYS A 8 11.10 10.69 0.81
C CYS A 8 9.85 10.36 0.00
N SER A 9 10.04 10.04 -1.28
CA SER A 9 9.07 9.32 -2.10
C SER A 9 9.01 7.86 -1.67
N ARG A 10 9.03 7.59 -0.36
CA ARG A 10 8.96 6.23 0.17
C ARG A 10 7.50 5.92 0.42
N THR A 11 6.79 5.74 -0.66
CA THR A 11 5.37 5.40 -0.73
C THR A 11 5.20 3.89 -0.79
N THR A 12 6.00 3.16 -0.02
CA THR A 12 5.94 1.71 0.08
C THR A 12 5.23 1.33 1.37
N VAL A 13 4.12 0.62 1.25
CA VAL A 13 3.38 0.02 2.35
C VAL A 13 3.69 -1.47 2.35
N ASP A 14 4.48 -1.92 3.32
CA ASP A 14 4.79 -3.33 3.51
C ASP A 14 3.85 -3.94 4.56
N CYS A 15 2.91 -4.75 4.09
CA CYS A 15 1.98 -5.52 4.89
C CYS A 15 2.21 -7.03 4.72
N ASN A 16 3.44 -7.44 4.39
CA ASN A 16 3.78 -8.84 4.21
C ASN A 16 3.71 -9.60 5.55
N SER A 17 3.23 -10.84 5.52
CA SER A 17 3.15 -11.75 6.68
C SER A 17 2.36 -11.20 7.88
N ARG A 18 1.34 -10.37 7.64
CA ARG A 18 0.52 -9.73 8.68
C ARG A 18 -0.74 -10.50 9.05
N SER A 19 -0.93 -11.69 8.50
CA SER A 19 -2.14 -12.50 8.71
C SER A 19 -3.43 -11.73 8.37
N LEU A 20 -3.35 -10.84 7.37
CA LEU A 20 -4.51 -10.07 6.91
C LEU A 20 -5.51 -11.01 6.23
N ALA A 21 -6.78 -10.96 6.65
CA ALA A 21 -7.87 -11.66 5.99
C ALA A 21 -8.45 -10.86 4.80
N SER A 22 -8.20 -9.56 4.76
CA SER A 22 -8.63 -8.64 3.71
C SER A 22 -7.61 -7.52 3.51
N VAL A 23 -7.69 -6.83 2.38
CA VAL A 23 -6.85 -5.66 2.10
C VAL A 23 -7.28 -4.50 3.03
N PRO A 24 -6.35 -3.83 3.72
CA PRO A 24 -6.69 -2.72 4.61
C PRO A 24 -7.17 -1.49 3.82
N ALA A 25 -8.26 -0.86 4.26
CA ALA A 25 -8.80 0.35 3.64
C ALA A 25 -8.00 1.63 4.00
N GLY A 26 -7.10 1.55 4.98
CA GLY A 26 -6.28 2.68 5.45
C GLY A 26 -4.98 2.89 4.67
N ILE A 27 -4.87 2.38 3.45
CA ILE A 27 -3.66 2.53 2.64
C ILE A 27 -3.60 3.98 2.13
N PRO A 28 -2.51 4.71 2.36
CA PRO A 28 -2.36 6.08 1.87
C PRO A 28 -2.50 6.11 0.34
N THR A 29 -3.23 7.09 -0.20
CA THR A 29 -3.36 7.28 -1.67
C THR A 29 -2.04 7.61 -2.34
N THR A 30 -1.04 8.05 -1.58
CA THR A 30 0.31 8.27 -2.09
C THR A 30 1.06 6.96 -2.35
N THR A 31 0.58 5.80 -1.89
CA THR A 31 1.27 4.50 -1.96
C THR A 31 1.56 4.08 -3.41
N GLN A 32 2.84 3.86 -3.72
CA GLN A 32 3.34 3.34 -4.99
C GLN A 32 3.62 1.83 -4.95
N VAL A 33 3.89 1.28 -3.77
CA VAL A 33 4.20 -0.15 -3.63
C VAL A 33 3.44 -0.69 -2.44
N LEU A 34 2.60 -1.70 -2.66
CA LEU A 34 1.83 -2.37 -1.62
C LEU A 34 2.24 -3.85 -1.55
N GLY A 35 2.90 -4.24 -0.46
CA GLY A 35 3.24 -5.62 -0.16
C GLY A 35 2.14 -6.30 0.63
N LEU A 36 1.50 -7.31 0.05
CA LEU A 36 0.47 -8.13 0.71
C LEU A 36 0.82 -9.62 0.73
N SER A 37 2.08 -9.98 0.49
CA SER A 37 2.51 -11.38 0.42
C SER A 37 2.42 -12.08 1.78
N SER A 38 2.25 -13.41 1.77
CA SER A 38 2.13 -14.23 2.99
C SER A 38 0.99 -13.81 3.94
N ASN A 39 -0.12 -13.30 3.39
CA ASN A 39 -1.35 -13.03 4.13
C ASN A 39 -2.40 -14.13 3.91
N GLN A 40 -3.52 -14.01 4.62
CA GLN A 40 -4.67 -14.93 4.57
C GLN A 40 -5.80 -14.38 3.68
N ILE A 41 -5.44 -13.50 2.73
CA ILE A 41 -6.39 -12.87 1.81
C ILE A 41 -6.79 -13.92 0.78
N THR A 42 -7.97 -14.50 0.96
CA THR A 42 -8.54 -15.52 0.06
C THR A 42 -9.49 -14.92 -0.98
N LYS A 43 -9.99 -13.70 -0.72
CA LYS A 43 -10.90 -12.97 -1.59
C LYS A 43 -10.50 -11.50 -1.66
N LEU A 44 -10.53 -10.96 -2.87
CA LEU A 44 -10.40 -9.54 -3.12
C LEU A 44 -11.78 -9.00 -3.44
N GLU A 45 -12.26 -8.09 -2.60
CA GLU A 45 -13.53 -7.39 -2.88
C GLU A 45 -13.33 -6.47 -4.08
N PRO A 46 -14.33 -6.37 -4.98
CA PRO A 46 -14.29 -5.41 -6.07
C PRO A 46 -14.16 -3.99 -5.50
N GLY A 47 -13.25 -3.21 -6.08
CA GLY A 47 -12.98 -1.84 -5.66
C GLY A 47 -12.05 -1.69 -4.45
N VAL A 48 -11.53 -2.79 -3.89
CA VAL A 48 -10.59 -2.71 -2.75
C VAL A 48 -9.27 -2.02 -3.10
N PHE A 49 -8.95 -1.91 -4.39
CA PHE A 49 -7.82 -1.16 -4.91
C PHE A 49 -8.22 0.18 -5.55
N ASP A 50 -9.49 0.61 -5.48
CA ASP A 50 -9.91 1.89 -6.06
C ASP A 50 -9.21 3.07 -5.37
N SER A 51 -8.94 2.93 -4.07
CA SER A 51 -8.13 3.89 -3.31
C SER A 51 -6.66 3.94 -3.75
N LEU A 52 -6.21 2.94 -4.52
CA LEU A 52 -4.87 2.79 -5.07
C LEU A 52 -4.82 3.09 -6.57
N ALA A 53 -5.96 3.34 -7.24
CA ALA A 53 -6.07 3.58 -8.67
C ALA A 53 -5.43 4.90 -9.15
N THR A 54 -4.68 5.58 -8.27
CA THR A 54 -3.81 6.71 -8.65
C THR A 54 -2.37 6.27 -8.99
N LEU A 55 -2.14 4.96 -9.08
CA LEU A 55 -0.89 4.32 -9.52
C LEU A 55 -0.68 4.40 -11.04
#